data_AF-A0A6A7C4W9-F1
#
_entry.id   AF-A0A6A7C4W9-F1
#
_cell.length_a   1.000
_cell.length_b   1.000
_cell.length_c   1.000
_cell.angle_alpha   90.00
_cell.angle_beta   90.00
_cell.angle_gamma   90.00
#
_symmetry.space_group_name_H-M   'P 1'
#
loop_
_entity.id
_entity.type
_entity.pdbx_description
1 polymer ?
#
loop_
_entity_poly.entity_id
_entity_poly.type
_entity_poly.pdbx_seq_one_letter_code
_entity_poly.pdbx_strand_id
1 'polypeptide(L)'
;MSEPYMAYSGSEQLFSSILKHCNYHIPARHQSPPEAPPKNAAGEDVGVGEGWWFETREKGGLGLEVTFNAWSQVMMLYLWALAVRVRAFSGGKDMANTWHQQLIDRYFWSAEERMEVEHNLTSRSVRNKYLKEMWQQWRARMVSLEEGLIKDDAVLAAAVWRGLFSVGDAPDTNADIYQLALITAWLRCVLSDLQAMPEEQIMLGQVEWRRPDDAAIERVLDV
;
A
#
# COMPACT_ATOMS: atom_id res chain seq x y z
N MET A 1 22.97 -11.03 -15.84
CA MET A 1 23.02 -10.00 -14.79
C MET A 1 23.22 -10.70 -13.46
N SER A 2 23.98 -10.13 -12.52
CA SER A 2 24.10 -10.72 -11.18
C SER A 2 22.79 -10.57 -10.39
N GLU A 3 22.49 -11.54 -9.53
CA GLU A 3 21.26 -11.60 -8.72
C GLU A 3 20.98 -10.30 -7.91
N PRO A 4 21.98 -9.65 -7.26
CA PRO A 4 21.74 -8.40 -6.53
C PRO A 4 21.30 -7.23 -7.43
N TYR A 5 21.79 -7.19 -8.68
CA TYR A 5 21.43 -6.13 -9.63
C TYR A 5 20.00 -6.30 -10.13
N MET A 6 19.56 -7.55 -10.35
CA MET A 6 18.17 -7.85 -10.72
C MET A 6 17.19 -7.51 -9.60
N ALA A 7 17.54 -7.84 -8.35
CA ALA A 7 16.71 -7.49 -7.20
C ALA A 7 16.57 -5.97 -7.04
N TYR A 8 17.64 -5.21 -7.24
CA TYR A 8 17.61 -3.75 -7.17
C TYR A 8 16.74 -3.11 -8.27
N SER A 9 16.94 -3.48 -9.54
CA SER A 9 16.20 -2.87 -10.66
C SER A 9 14.75 -3.37 -10.77
N GLY A 10 14.50 -4.63 -10.42
CA GLY A 10 13.16 -5.20 -10.40
C GLY A 10 12.32 -4.65 -9.26
N SER A 11 12.88 -4.52 -8.05
CA SER A 11 12.16 -3.90 -6.93
C SER A 11 11.80 -2.43 -7.18
N GLU A 12 12.65 -1.67 -7.87
CA GLU A 12 12.34 -0.30 -8.32
C GLU A 12 11.11 -0.28 -9.24
N GLN A 13 11.07 -1.18 -10.22
CA GLN A 13 9.96 -1.28 -11.18
C GLN A 13 8.65 -1.74 -10.50
N LEU A 14 8.74 -2.73 -9.60
CA LEU A 14 7.60 -3.18 -8.79
C LEU A 14 7.07 -2.06 -7.90
N PHE A 15 7.96 -1.32 -7.23
CA PHE A 15 7.56 -0.21 -6.38
C PHE A 15 6.91 0.90 -7.20
N SER A 16 7.50 1.25 -8.35
CA SER A 16 6.94 2.25 -9.27
C SER A 16 5.57 1.83 -9.82
N SER A 17 5.36 0.56 -10.14
CA SER A 17 4.07 0.07 -10.63
C SER A 17 2.97 0.17 -9.57
N ILE A 18 3.28 -0.16 -8.31
CA ILE A 18 2.35 0.02 -7.19
C ILE A 18 2.05 1.51 -6.97
N LEU A 19 3.09 2.35 -6.99
CA LEU A 19 2.95 3.76 -6.67
C LEU A 19 1.97 4.48 -7.61
N LYS A 20 1.87 4.06 -8.88
CA LYS A 20 0.88 4.59 -9.84
C LYS A 20 -0.57 4.50 -9.36
N HIS A 21 -0.89 3.57 -8.46
CA HIS A 21 -2.25 3.37 -7.97
C HIS A 21 -2.61 4.26 -6.77
N CYS A 22 -1.63 4.76 -6.04
CA CYS A 22 -1.86 5.49 -4.79
C CYS A 22 -0.95 6.71 -4.62
N ASN A 23 -0.35 7.21 -5.69
CA ASN A 23 0.48 8.40 -5.61
C ASN A 23 -0.36 9.63 -5.26
N TYR A 24 0.24 10.55 -4.52
CA TYR A 24 -0.37 11.82 -4.17
C TYR A 24 0.68 12.92 -4.04
N HIS A 25 0.20 14.16 -4.01
CA HIS A 25 0.97 15.36 -3.76
C HIS A 25 0.13 16.37 -2.97
N ILE A 26 0.76 17.36 -2.34
CA ILE A 26 0.10 18.40 -1.57
C ILE A 26 0.36 19.75 -2.26
N PRO A 27 -0.52 20.19 -3.19
CA PRO A 27 -0.30 21.38 -4.00
C PRO A 27 0.08 22.64 -3.21
N ALA A 28 -0.50 22.82 -2.02
CA ALA A 28 -0.22 23.95 -1.14
C ALA A 28 1.27 24.10 -0.79
N ARG A 29 2.03 22.99 -0.68
CA ARG A 29 3.48 23.01 -0.38
C ARG A 29 4.33 23.46 -1.55
N HIS A 30 3.83 23.28 -2.78
CA HIS A 30 4.56 23.57 -4.02
C HIS A 30 4.31 24.99 -4.54
N GLN A 31 3.51 25.80 -3.82
CA GLN A 31 3.27 27.21 -4.14
C GLN A 31 4.43 28.11 -3.70
N SER A 32 4.50 29.32 -4.25
CA SER A 32 5.50 30.33 -3.89
C SER A 32 4.80 31.64 -3.50
N PRO A 33 4.68 31.97 -2.19
CA PRO A 33 5.23 31.23 -1.03
C PRO A 33 4.43 29.95 -0.71
N PRO A 34 5.04 28.95 -0.03
CA PRO A 34 4.33 27.75 0.41
C PRO A 34 3.19 28.06 1.38
N GLU A 35 2.03 27.45 1.18
CA GLU A 35 0.86 27.60 2.03
C GLU A 35 0.69 26.42 2.99
N ALA A 36 -0.13 26.62 4.02
CA ALA A 36 -0.51 25.53 4.92
C ALA A 36 -1.50 24.60 4.18
N PRO A 37 -1.27 23.28 4.20
CA PRO A 37 -2.17 22.34 3.56
C PRO A 37 -3.50 22.23 4.33
N PRO A 38 -4.59 21.85 3.64
CA PRO A 38 -5.83 21.53 4.31
C PRO A 38 -5.61 20.34 5.25
N LYS A 39 -6.37 20.31 6.36
CA LYS A 39 -6.28 19.24 7.36
C LYS A 39 -7.62 18.54 7.52
N ASN A 40 -7.59 17.22 7.70
CA ASN A 40 -8.79 16.45 8.05
C ASN A 40 -9.12 16.60 9.54
N ALA A 41 -10.20 15.93 9.99
CA ALA A 41 -10.63 15.94 11.38
C ALA A 41 -9.58 15.38 12.36
N ALA A 42 -8.69 14.50 11.88
CA ALA A 42 -7.58 13.95 12.64
C ALA A 42 -6.33 14.86 12.65
N GLY A 43 -6.36 16.00 11.96
CA GLY A 43 -5.25 16.95 11.87
C GLY A 43 -4.16 16.57 10.88
N GLU A 44 -4.38 15.53 10.07
CA GLU A 44 -3.46 15.09 9.00
C GLU A 44 -3.53 16.04 7.81
N ASP A 45 -2.39 16.30 7.15
CA ASP A 45 -2.38 17.08 5.92
C ASP A 45 -3.04 16.28 4.79
N VAL A 46 -3.98 16.92 4.09
CA VAL A 46 -4.73 16.34 2.97
C VAL A 46 -4.18 16.88 1.65
N GLY A 47 -3.93 15.98 0.72
CA GLY A 47 -3.41 16.27 -0.62
C GLY A 47 -4.41 16.03 -1.74
N VAL A 48 -3.86 15.86 -2.94
CA VAL A 48 -4.56 15.45 -4.15
C VAL A 48 -3.87 14.20 -4.70
N GLY A 49 -4.67 13.16 -4.96
CA GLY A 49 -4.21 11.88 -5.45
C GLY A 49 -5.14 11.39 -6.55
N GLU A 50 -4.62 10.49 -7.38
CA GLU A 50 -5.35 9.90 -8.50
C GLU A 50 -5.49 8.39 -8.30
N GLY A 51 -6.50 7.80 -8.94
CA GLY A 51 -6.76 6.37 -8.91
C GLY A 51 -7.90 5.97 -7.96
N TRP A 52 -8.33 4.72 -8.12
CA TRP A 52 -9.54 4.18 -7.49
C TRP A 52 -9.58 4.36 -5.97
N TRP A 53 -8.43 4.26 -5.28
CA TRP A 53 -8.35 4.41 -3.83
C TRP A 53 -8.81 5.79 -3.34
N PHE A 54 -8.55 6.85 -4.11
CA PHE A 54 -8.82 8.24 -3.73
C PHE A 54 -10.03 8.85 -4.46
N GLU A 55 -10.40 8.32 -5.62
CA GLU A 55 -11.60 8.76 -6.34
C GLU A 55 -12.84 8.65 -5.46
N THR A 56 -13.76 9.62 -5.58
CA THR A 56 -14.97 9.67 -4.76
C THR A 56 -15.90 8.51 -5.08
N ARG A 57 -16.73 8.11 -4.10
CA ARG A 57 -17.73 7.04 -4.29
C ARG A 57 -18.71 7.33 -5.42
N GLU A 58 -19.06 8.60 -5.63
CA GLU A 58 -19.91 9.03 -6.75
C GLU A 58 -19.30 8.74 -8.13
N LYS A 59 -17.97 8.68 -8.21
CA LYS A 59 -17.22 8.36 -9.44
C LYS A 59 -16.84 6.87 -9.53
N GLY A 60 -17.27 6.05 -8.56
CA GLY A 60 -16.97 4.62 -8.50
C GLY A 60 -15.67 4.27 -7.77
N GLY A 61 -15.01 5.24 -7.14
CA GLY A 61 -13.82 5.00 -6.30
C GLY A 61 -14.16 4.67 -4.85
N LEU A 62 -13.14 4.35 -4.06
CA LEU A 62 -13.28 4.03 -2.64
C LEU A 62 -13.55 5.27 -1.78
N GLY A 63 -12.97 6.41 -2.17
CA GLY A 63 -13.11 7.69 -1.49
C GLY A 63 -12.27 7.83 -0.22
N LEU A 64 -11.07 7.23 -0.18
CA LEU A 64 -10.15 7.50 0.93
C LEU A 64 -9.68 8.95 0.91
N GLU A 65 -9.55 9.56 2.09
CA GLU A 65 -8.87 10.84 2.20
C GLU A 65 -7.42 10.71 1.73
N VAL A 66 -6.96 11.68 0.94
CA VAL A 66 -5.61 11.66 0.37
C VAL A 66 -4.60 12.11 1.44
N THR A 67 -4.24 11.22 2.34
CA THR A 67 -3.28 11.49 3.42
C THR A 67 -2.06 10.58 3.31
N PHE A 68 -0.97 10.96 4.01
CA PHE A 68 0.21 10.10 4.15
C PHE A 68 -0.15 8.73 4.71
N ASN A 69 -1.06 8.69 5.69
CA ASN A 69 -1.50 7.44 6.28
C ASN A 69 -2.22 6.60 5.22
N ALA A 70 -3.23 7.12 4.52
CA ALA A 70 -3.94 6.37 3.48
C ALA A 70 -2.97 5.79 2.41
N TRP A 71 -2.03 6.59 1.92
CA TRP A 71 -0.97 6.12 1.01
C TRP A 71 -0.15 4.97 1.61
N SER A 72 0.39 5.16 2.81
CA SER A 72 1.21 4.17 3.54
C SER A 72 0.44 2.85 3.69
N GLN A 73 -0.81 2.94 4.12
CA GLN A 73 -1.68 1.80 4.38
C GLN A 73 -2.04 1.02 3.10
N VAL A 74 -2.25 1.69 1.96
CA VAL A 74 -2.46 1.05 0.65
C VAL A 74 -1.17 0.42 0.13
N MET A 75 -0.05 1.15 0.18
CA MET A 75 1.28 0.63 -0.22
C MET A 75 1.62 -0.66 0.52
N MET A 76 1.35 -0.72 1.83
CA MET A 76 1.61 -1.91 2.64
C MET A 76 0.81 -3.14 2.20
N LEU A 77 -0.41 -2.99 1.66
CA LEU A 77 -1.19 -4.13 1.13
C LEU A 77 -0.50 -4.75 -0.10
N TYR A 78 -0.09 -3.93 -1.05
CA TYR A 78 0.62 -4.39 -2.26
C TYR A 78 1.99 -4.99 -1.91
N LEU A 79 2.76 -4.32 -1.05
CA LEU A 79 4.07 -4.82 -0.62
C LEU A 79 3.96 -6.14 0.17
N TRP A 80 2.90 -6.30 0.96
CA TRP A 80 2.62 -7.57 1.62
C TRP A 80 2.34 -8.68 0.60
N ALA A 81 1.51 -8.42 -0.41
CA ALA A 81 1.21 -9.40 -1.45
C ALA A 81 2.49 -9.83 -2.22
N LEU A 82 3.38 -8.88 -2.54
CA LEU A 82 4.71 -9.20 -3.09
C LEU A 82 5.55 -10.01 -2.11
N ALA A 83 5.59 -9.63 -0.83
CA ALA A 83 6.36 -10.35 0.18
C ALA A 83 5.90 -11.80 0.34
N VAL A 84 4.60 -12.08 0.21
CA VAL A 84 4.05 -13.45 0.17
C VAL A 84 4.61 -14.20 -1.05
N ARG A 85 4.53 -13.60 -2.24
CA ARG A 85 4.97 -14.25 -3.48
C ARG A 85 6.49 -14.47 -3.57
N VAL A 86 7.28 -13.51 -3.10
CA VAL A 86 8.75 -13.55 -3.07
C VAL A 86 9.27 -14.68 -2.18
N ARG A 87 8.57 -15.01 -1.08
CA ARG A 87 8.94 -16.14 -0.21
C ARG A 87 8.81 -17.50 -0.90
N ALA A 88 8.05 -17.58 -1.99
CA ALA A 88 7.89 -18.78 -2.80
C ALA A 88 8.88 -18.85 -3.98
N PHE A 89 9.88 -17.96 -4.05
CA PHE A 89 10.88 -17.98 -5.10
C PHE A 89 11.80 -19.20 -5.04
N SER A 90 12.22 -19.68 -6.22
CA SER A 90 13.03 -20.87 -6.41
C SER A 90 14.44 -20.76 -5.82
N GLY A 91 14.99 -19.54 -5.73
CA GLY A 91 16.29 -19.26 -5.09
C GLY A 91 16.29 -19.37 -3.57
N GLY A 92 15.17 -19.75 -2.95
CA GLY A 92 15.07 -20.05 -1.54
C GLY A 92 15.18 -18.81 -0.64
N LYS A 93 15.64 -19.03 0.59
CA LYS A 93 15.56 -18.04 1.67
C LYS A 93 16.40 -16.78 1.42
N ASP A 94 17.59 -16.91 0.86
CA ASP A 94 18.53 -15.79 0.71
C ASP A 94 18.06 -14.80 -0.35
N MET A 95 17.58 -15.33 -1.49
CA MET A 95 16.92 -14.56 -2.53
C MET A 95 15.69 -13.87 -1.97
N ALA A 96 14.80 -14.60 -1.29
CA ALA A 96 13.60 -14.02 -0.70
C ALA A 96 13.89 -12.88 0.29
N ASN A 97 14.92 -13.04 1.14
CA ASN A 97 15.34 -12.00 2.08
C ASN A 97 15.87 -10.75 1.36
N THR A 98 16.65 -10.94 0.29
CA THR A 98 17.21 -9.83 -0.49
C THR A 98 16.10 -9.04 -1.16
N TRP A 99 15.16 -9.71 -1.83
CA TRP A 99 14.00 -9.07 -2.45
C TRP A 99 13.11 -8.36 -1.44
N HIS A 100 12.82 -9.00 -0.30
CA HIS A 100 12.05 -8.37 0.77
C HIS A 100 12.75 -7.11 1.28
N GLN A 101 14.05 -7.18 1.56
CA GLN A 101 14.82 -6.04 2.02
C GLN A 101 14.78 -4.88 1.00
N GLN A 102 15.01 -5.16 -0.28
CA GLN A 102 14.96 -4.12 -1.32
C GLN A 102 13.60 -3.44 -1.41
N LEU A 103 12.50 -4.20 -1.39
CA LEU A 103 11.14 -3.63 -1.42
C LEU A 103 10.85 -2.72 -0.21
N ILE A 104 11.32 -3.13 0.97
CA ILE A 104 11.18 -2.34 2.19
C ILE A 104 12.05 -1.10 2.17
N ASP A 105 13.32 -1.20 1.76
CA ASP A 105 14.23 -0.06 1.67
C ASP A 105 13.64 1.02 0.74
N ARG A 106 13.02 0.62 -0.39
CA ARG A 106 12.31 1.54 -1.29
C ARG A 106 11.12 2.21 -0.64
N TYR A 107 10.31 1.44 0.08
CA TYR A 107 9.17 1.98 0.81
C TYR A 107 9.60 3.04 1.84
N PHE A 108 10.62 2.77 2.65
CA PHE A 108 11.10 3.72 3.65
C PHE A 108 11.77 4.95 3.06
N TRP A 109 12.50 4.80 1.94
CA TRP A 109 13.06 5.94 1.22
C TRP A 109 11.96 6.86 0.67
N SER A 110 10.93 6.26 0.05
CA SER A 110 9.78 6.97 -0.49
C SER A 110 8.91 7.64 0.58
N ALA A 111 8.84 7.04 1.77
CA ALA A 111 8.19 7.60 2.95
C ALA A 111 8.96 8.81 3.49
N GLU A 112 10.30 8.71 3.62
CA GLU A 112 11.12 9.83 4.08
C GLU A 112 11.04 11.03 3.12
N GLU A 113 11.10 10.78 1.81
CA GLU A 113 10.94 11.81 0.78
C GLU A 113 9.59 12.53 0.91
N ARG A 114 8.48 11.80 1.04
CA ARG A 114 7.14 12.39 1.25
C ARG A 114 7.04 13.21 2.53
N MET A 115 7.63 12.72 3.63
CA MET A 115 7.65 13.47 4.88
C MET A 115 8.37 14.83 4.71
N GLU A 116 9.46 14.85 3.97
CA GLU A 116 10.24 16.06 3.73
C GLU A 116 9.54 17.01 2.73
N VAL A 117 9.13 16.49 1.57
CA VAL A 117 8.61 17.30 0.45
C VAL A 117 7.14 17.68 0.65
N GLU A 118 6.27 16.71 0.94
CA GLU A 118 4.82 16.93 0.98
C GLU A 118 4.33 17.41 2.36
N HIS A 119 5.05 17.06 3.43
CA HIS A 119 4.67 17.40 4.81
C HIS A 119 5.60 18.41 5.48
N ASN A 120 6.65 18.87 4.79
CA ASN A 120 7.62 19.84 5.31
C ASN A 120 8.22 19.43 6.68
N LEU A 121 8.40 18.13 6.91
CA LEU A 121 9.06 17.60 8.10
C LEU A 121 10.58 17.66 7.91
N THR A 122 11.12 18.88 7.94
CA THR A 122 12.56 19.16 7.71
C THR A 122 13.45 18.62 8.84
N SER A 123 12.89 18.40 10.03
CA SER A 123 13.64 17.85 11.17
C SER A 123 13.90 16.34 11.01
N ARG A 124 15.17 15.98 10.79
CA ARG A 124 15.61 14.59 10.68
C ARG A 124 15.27 13.75 11.92
N SER A 125 15.34 14.32 13.12
CA SER A 125 15.01 13.58 14.35
C SER A 125 13.52 13.22 14.42
N VAL A 126 12.65 14.13 13.95
CA VAL A 126 11.21 13.91 13.85
C VAL A 126 10.92 12.85 12.79
N ARG A 127 11.50 12.95 11.58
CA ARG A 127 11.34 11.91 10.55
C ARG A 127 11.78 10.53 11.02
N ASN A 128 12.94 10.43 11.66
CA ASN A 128 13.43 9.16 12.21
C ASN A 128 12.49 8.54 13.25
N LYS A 129 11.77 9.36 14.03
CA LYS A 129 10.76 8.87 14.96
C LYS A 129 9.58 8.26 14.19
N TYR A 130 9.04 8.98 13.21
CA TYR A 130 7.95 8.48 12.36
C TYR A 130 8.35 7.21 11.60
N LEU A 131 9.54 7.14 11.01
CA LEU A 131 10.02 5.93 10.30
C LEU A 131 10.10 4.72 11.26
N LYS A 132 10.49 4.91 12.52
CA LYS A 132 10.48 3.83 13.53
C LYS A 132 9.06 3.36 13.86
N GLU A 133 8.11 4.28 13.98
CA GLU A 133 6.70 3.96 14.20
C GLU A 133 6.12 3.21 12.99
N MET A 134 6.40 3.67 11.78
CA MET A 134 6.02 3.00 10.54
C MET A 134 6.61 1.59 10.43
N TRP A 135 7.85 1.37 10.89
CA TRP A 135 8.44 0.03 10.94
C TRP A 135 7.67 -0.93 11.86
N GLN A 136 7.19 -0.43 13.00
CA GLN A 136 6.34 -1.23 13.89
C GLN A 136 4.99 -1.52 13.22
N GLN A 137 4.38 -0.53 12.58
CA GLN A 137 3.12 -0.70 11.84
C GLN A 137 3.26 -1.72 10.71
N TRP A 138 4.35 -1.67 9.93
CA TRP A 138 4.64 -2.64 8.88
C TRP A 138 4.66 -4.08 9.41
N ARG A 139 5.34 -4.32 10.54
CA ARG A 139 5.41 -5.66 11.14
C ARG A 139 4.06 -6.12 11.70
N ALA A 140 3.29 -5.20 12.32
CA ALA A 140 1.95 -5.51 12.80
C ALA A 140 1.02 -5.87 11.63
N ARG A 141 1.09 -5.11 10.53
CA ARG A 141 0.39 -5.37 9.27
C ARG A 141 0.69 -6.75 8.72
N MET A 142 1.98 -7.07 8.56
CA MET A 142 2.42 -8.40 8.11
C MET A 142 1.75 -9.50 8.93
N VAL A 143 1.88 -9.48 10.26
CA VAL A 143 1.30 -10.53 11.12
C VAL A 143 -0.21 -10.65 10.93
N SER A 144 -0.94 -9.53 10.92
CA SER A 144 -2.40 -9.54 10.81
C SER A 144 -2.91 -10.03 9.45
N LEU A 145 -2.21 -9.69 8.36
CA LEU A 145 -2.58 -10.10 7.01
C LEU A 145 -2.24 -11.58 6.77
N GLU A 146 -1.10 -12.06 7.27
CA GLU A 146 -0.76 -13.49 7.24
C GLU A 146 -1.77 -14.34 8.04
N GLU A 147 -2.21 -13.85 9.21
CA GLU A 147 -3.25 -14.53 9.99
C GLU A 147 -4.56 -14.62 9.21
N GLY A 148 -4.99 -13.52 8.57
CA GLY A 148 -6.18 -13.50 7.72
C GLY A 148 -6.07 -14.42 6.51
N LEU A 149 -4.89 -14.47 5.86
CA LEU A 149 -4.65 -15.35 4.72
C LEU A 149 -4.83 -16.83 5.07
N ILE A 150 -4.35 -17.25 6.25
CA ILE A 150 -4.38 -18.64 6.73
C ILE A 150 -5.75 -19.05 7.28
N LYS A 151 -6.46 -18.14 7.95
CA LYS A 151 -7.73 -18.45 8.63
C LYS A 151 -8.92 -18.38 7.70
N ASP A 152 -9.43 -17.17 7.48
CA ASP A 152 -10.66 -16.92 6.71
C ASP A 152 -10.74 -15.44 6.29
N ASP A 153 -11.68 -15.16 5.38
CA ASP A 153 -11.87 -13.81 4.83
C ASP A 153 -12.41 -12.81 5.85
N ALA A 154 -13.08 -13.24 6.92
CA ALA A 154 -13.52 -12.33 7.96
C ALA A 154 -12.33 -11.79 8.77
N VAL A 155 -11.35 -12.64 9.08
CA VAL A 155 -10.10 -12.23 9.73
C VAL A 155 -9.26 -11.36 8.81
N LEU A 156 -9.18 -11.70 7.51
CA LEU A 156 -8.49 -10.87 6.51
C LEU A 156 -9.16 -9.49 6.36
N ALA A 157 -10.49 -9.46 6.24
CA ALA A 157 -11.27 -8.23 6.21
C ALA A 157 -11.05 -7.40 7.47
N ALA A 158 -11.01 -8.01 8.66
CA ALA A 158 -10.72 -7.29 9.89
C ALA A 158 -9.30 -6.67 9.90
N ALA A 159 -8.31 -7.32 9.28
CA ALA A 159 -6.97 -6.76 9.12
C ALA A 159 -6.93 -5.60 8.12
N VAL A 160 -7.64 -5.72 6.99
CA VAL A 160 -7.82 -4.63 6.01
C VAL A 160 -8.54 -3.44 6.66
N TRP A 161 -9.60 -3.68 7.42
CA TRP A 161 -10.40 -2.66 8.08
C TRP A 161 -9.59 -1.85 9.08
N ARG A 162 -8.88 -2.52 10.00
CA ARG A 162 -7.96 -1.88 10.96
C ARG A 162 -6.92 -1.00 10.28
N GLY A 163 -6.55 -1.37 9.07
CA GLY A 163 -5.55 -0.67 8.29
C GLY A 163 -6.08 0.56 7.55
N LEU A 164 -7.19 0.44 6.83
CA LEU A 164 -7.68 1.47 5.90
C LEU A 164 -8.80 2.35 6.48
N PHE A 165 -9.63 1.82 7.38
CA PHE A 165 -10.87 2.49 7.83
C PHE A 165 -10.86 2.84 9.33
N SER A 166 -9.89 2.33 10.09
CA SER A 166 -9.74 2.63 11.53
C SER A 166 -8.68 3.72 11.76
N VAL A 167 -8.88 4.91 11.18
CA VAL A 167 -7.98 6.06 11.35
C VAL A 167 -8.59 7.04 12.34
N GLY A 168 -7.87 7.34 13.43
CA GLY A 168 -8.28 8.32 14.45
C GLY A 168 -9.30 7.82 15.49
N ASP A 169 -9.84 8.74 16.29
CA ASP A 169 -10.75 8.47 17.42
C ASP A 169 -12.20 8.19 17.00
N ALA A 170 -12.51 8.27 15.70
CA ALA A 170 -13.82 7.99 15.13
C ALA A 170 -13.65 6.99 13.97
N PRO A 171 -13.58 5.68 14.25
CA PRO A 171 -13.59 4.67 13.20
C PRO A 171 -14.80 4.89 12.30
N ASP A 172 -14.64 4.74 10.98
CA ASP A 172 -15.77 4.80 10.06
C ASP A 172 -16.70 3.63 10.38
N THR A 173 -17.69 3.90 11.23
CA THR A 173 -18.74 2.96 11.63
C THR A 173 -19.71 2.71 10.49
N ASN A 174 -19.64 3.52 9.43
CA ASN A 174 -20.29 3.32 8.14
C ASN A 174 -19.29 2.82 7.08
N ALA A 175 -18.13 2.27 7.47
CA ALA A 175 -17.25 1.59 6.55
C ALA A 175 -18.09 0.58 5.79
N ASP A 176 -18.27 0.85 4.51
CA ASP A 176 -19.21 0.13 3.68
C ASP A 176 -18.73 -1.33 3.64
N ILE A 177 -19.51 -2.22 4.27
CA ILE A 177 -19.17 -3.65 4.38
C ILE A 177 -18.92 -4.23 2.99
N TYR A 178 -19.63 -3.72 1.98
CA TYR A 178 -19.40 -4.08 0.59
C TYR A 178 -17.99 -3.70 0.13
N GLN A 179 -17.53 -2.47 0.40
CA GLN A 179 -16.17 -2.03 0.05
C GLN A 179 -15.09 -2.83 0.77
N LEU A 180 -15.33 -3.17 2.03
CA LEU A 180 -14.41 -4.01 2.78
C LEU A 180 -14.32 -5.42 2.17
N ALA A 181 -15.46 -6.01 1.81
CA ALA A 181 -15.53 -7.29 1.12
C ALA A 181 -14.85 -7.22 -0.26
N LEU A 182 -15.06 -6.14 -1.01
CA LEU A 182 -14.43 -5.88 -2.31
C LEU A 182 -12.91 -5.84 -2.21
N ILE A 183 -12.36 -5.09 -1.26
CA ILE A 183 -10.91 -5.02 -1.06
C ILE A 183 -10.36 -6.38 -0.60
N THR A 184 -11.10 -7.10 0.24
CA THR A 184 -10.69 -8.43 0.72
C THR A 184 -10.65 -9.45 -0.43
N ALA A 185 -11.69 -9.48 -1.27
CA ALA A 185 -11.75 -10.32 -2.46
C ALA A 185 -10.68 -9.92 -3.49
N TRP A 186 -10.49 -8.62 -3.72
CA TRP A 186 -9.43 -8.09 -4.56
C TRP A 186 -8.05 -8.59 -4.10
N LEU A 187 -7.78 -8.53 -2.80
CA LEU A 187 -6.49 -8.96 -2.25
C LEU A 187 -6.25 -10.46 -2.46
N ARG A 188 -7.29 -11.30 -2.36
CA ARG A 188 -7.22 -12.73 -2.73
C ARG A 188 -6.92 -12.91 -4.21
N CYS A 189 -7.58 -12.16 -5.10
CA CYS A 189 -7.33 -12.19 -6.53
C CYS A 189 -5.89 -11.77 -6.86
N VAL A 190 -5.37 -10.71 -6.24
CA VAL A 190 -3.99 -10.26 -6.43
C VAL A 190 -3.00 -11.35 -6.03
N LEU A 191 -3.21 -12.02 -4.90
CA LEU A 191 -2.35 -13.14 -4.50
C LEU A 191 -2.40 -14.30 -5.50
N SER A 192 -3.58 -14.62 -6.03
CA SER A 192 -3.76 -15.65 -7.06
C SER A 192 -3.05 -15.27 -8.36
N ASP A 193 -3.17 -14.01 -8.79
CA ASP A 193 -2.53 -13.49 -10.00
C ASP A 193 -1.00 -13.54 -9.86
N LEU A 194 -0.48 -13.09 -8.72
CA LEU A 194 0.96 -13.16 -8.40
C LEU A 194 1.46 -14.61 -8.34
N GLN A 195 0.67 -15.54 -7.80
CA GLN A 195 1.03 -16.96 -7.75
C GLN A 195 1.10 -17.57 -9.15
N ALA A 196 0.18 -17.22 -10.05
CA ALA A 196 0.17 -17.70 -11.43
C ALA A 196 1.29 -17.11 -12.28
N MET A 197 1.82 -15.94 -11.89
CA MET A 197 2.86 -15.25 -12.65
C MET A 197 4.23 -15.94 -12.54
N PRO A 198 4.96 -16.12 -13.66
CA PRO A 198 6.33 -16.60 -13.66
C PRO A 198 7.24 -15.75 -12.78
N GLU A 199 8.14 -16.40 -12.05
CA GLU A 199 9.09 -15.72 -11.16
C GLU A 199 9.93 -14.67 -11.89
N GLU A 200 10.44 -15.01 -13.08
CA GLU A 200 11.22 -14.09 -13.92
C GLU A 200 10.45 -12.82 -14.27
N GLN A 201 9.15 -12.93 -14.57
CA GLN A 201 8.32 -11.77 -14.88
C GLN A 201 8.20 -10.82 -13.69
N ILE A 202 8.00 -11.36 -12.48
CA ILE A 202 7.98 -10.56 -11.24
C ILE A 202 9.34 -9.94 -10.98
N MET A 203 10.43 -10.70 -11.19
CA MET A 203 11.80 -10.21 -11.00
C MET A 203 12.17 -9.09 -11.98
N LEU A 204 11.58 -9.08 -13.18
CA LEU A 204 11.75 -7.99 -14.14
C LEU A 204 10.87 -6.77 -13.79
N GLY A 205 10.03 -6.87 -12.76
CA GLY A 205 9.08 -5.83 -12.35
C GLY A 205 7.86 -5.70 -13.26
N GLN A 206 7.60 -6.71 -14.09
CA GLN A 206 6.54 -6.72 -15.09
C GLN A 206 5.23 -7.25 -14.50
N VAL A 207 4.76 -6.60 -13.43
CA VAL A 207 3.50 -6.96 -12.77
C VAL A 207 2.40 -6.00 -13.22
N GLU A 208 1.34 -6.57 -13.78
CA GLU A 208 0.08 -5.87 -14.00
C GLU A 208 -0.83 -6.09 -12.80
N TRP A 209 -1.22 -5.00 -12.15
CA TRP A 209 -2.06 -5.07 -10.96
C TRP A 209 -3.53 -5.08 -11.35
N ARG A 210 -4.24 -6.12 -10.92
CA ARG A 210 -5.71 -6.14 -11.00
C ARG A 210 -6.26 -4.92 -10.26
N ARG A 211 -7.25 -4.26 -10.85
CA ARG A 211 -7.92 -3.13 -10.19
C ARG A 211 -8.94 -3.64 -9.17
N PRO A 212 -9.16 -2.93 -8.05
CA PRO A 212 -10.18 -3.32 -7.08
C PRO A 212 -11.62 -3.29 -7.61
N ASP A 213 -11.91 -2.45 -8.61
CA ASP A 213 -13.22 -2.32 -9.27
C ASP A 213 -13.40 -3.25 -10.48
N ASP A 214 -12.60 -4.32 -10.59
CA ASP A 214 -12.77 -5.30 -11.65
C ASP A 214 -14.10 -6.05 -11.47
N ALA A 215 -14.97 -6.01 -12.48
CA ALA A 215 -16.27 -6.68 -12.49
C ALA A 215 -16.17 -8.20 -12.24
N ALA A 216 -15.02 -8.83 -12.45
CA ALA A 216 -14.79 -10.23 -12.08
C ALA A 216 -14.74 -10.42 -10.55
N ILE A 217 -14.29 -9.42 -9.79
CA ILE A 217 -14.25 -9.44 -8.32
C ILE A 217 -15.67 -9.21 -7.78
N GLU A 218 -16.41 -8.25 -8.34
CA GLU A 218 -17.80 -7.99 -7.94
C GLU A 218 -18.69 -9.24 -8.08
N ARG A 219 -18.51 -10.01 -9.16
CA ARG A 219 -19.21 -11.28 -9.37
C ARG A 219 -18.94 -12.34 -8.29
N VAL A 220 -17.82 -12.26 -7.58
CA VAL A 220 -17.54 -13.17 -6.45
C VAL A 220 -18.33 -12.76 -5.20
N LEU A 221 -18.73 -11.50 -5.12
CA LEU A 221 -19.51 -10.94 -4.01
C LEU A 221 -21.02 -10.96 -4.25
N ASP A 222 -21.46 -11.01 -5.51
CA ASP A 222 -22.85 -11.22 -5.90
C ASP A 222 -23.30 -12.65 -5.55
N VAL A 223 -23.77 -12.82 -4.30
CA VAL A 223 -24.51 -14.00 -3.81
C VAL A 223 -26.00 -13.69 -3.75
#